data_AF-A0A0A9E404-F1
#
_entry.id   AF-A0A0A9E404-F1
#
_cell.length_a   1.000
_cell.length_b   1.000
_cell.length_c   1.000
_cell.angle_alpha   90.00
_cell.angle_beta   90.00
_cell.angle_gamma   90.00
#
_symmetry.space_group_name_H-M   'P 1'
#
loop_
_entity.id
_entity.type
_entity.pdbx_description
1 polymer ?
#
loop_
_entity_poly.entity_id
_entity_poly.type
_entity_poly.pdbx_seq_one_letter_code
_entity_poly.pdbx_strand_id
1 'polypeptide(L)'
;MISEGCSPFGPFWDHYLQYWKESLTRPQEVLFLKYEEIVFDPLKVVRKLASFFGVPFTEEEESNGVVEEVVRLCSFNSLSSVGINQTGGVERAGGKIFIEFSSLFRKGKVGDWVNHMSKEMAEKMDILVEEKFKGSGLKF
;
A
#
# COMPACT_ATOMS: atom_id res chain seq x y z
N MET A 1 1.86 -22.28 5.95
CA MET A 1 2.51 -21.65 4.78
C MET A 1 2.73 -20.13 4.97
N ILE A 2 1.73 -19.25 4.86
CA ILE A 2 1.95 -17.78 5.08
C ILE A 2 2.34 -17.46 6.54
N SER A 3 1.64 -18.05 7.51
CA SER A 3 1.96 -17.92 8.94
C SER A 3 3.29 -18.56 9.35
N GLU A 4 3.89 -19.37 8.47
CA GLU A 4 5.25 -19.92 8.64
C GLU A 4 6.31 -19.05 7.95
N GLY A 5 5.90 -17.97 7.26
CA GLY A 5 6.80 -17.08 6.53
C GLY A 5 7.09 -17.49 5.08
N CYS A 6 6.52 -18.61 4.62
CA CYS A 6 6.71 -19.12 3.27
C CYS A 6 5.82 -18.37 2.27
N SER A 7 6.37 -17.33 1.66
CA SER A 7 5.78 -16.60 0.54
C SER A 7 6.88 -16.05 -0.38
N PRO A 8 6.56 -15.69 -1.65
CA PRO A 8 7.45 -14.84 -2.44
C PRO A 8 7.82 -13.59 -1.62
N PHE A 9 9.12 -13.28 -1.55
CA PHE A 9 9.68 -12.17 -0.76
C PHE A 9 9.40 -12.24 0.75
N GLY A 10 8.98 -13.41 1.26
CA GLY A 10 8.70 -13.63 2.67
C GLY A 10 9.94 -13.88 3.54
N PRO A 11 9.79 -13.83 4.87
CA PRO A 11 8.54 -13.50 5.59
C PRO A 11 8.23 -12.00 5.58
N PHE A 12 6.94 -11.65 5.46
CA PHE A 12 6.53 -10.25 5.33
C PHE A 12 6.86 -9.39 6.57
N TRP A 13 6.86 -9.98 7.77
CA TRP A 13 7.16 -9.23 8.99
C TRP A 13 8.61 -8.73 9.02
N ASP A 14 9.57 -9.53 8.55
CA ASP A 14 10.97 -9.10 8.48
C ASP A 14 11.13 -7.96 7.48
N HIS A 15 10.44 -8.05 6.33
CA HIS A 15 10.41 -6.97 5.35
C HIS A 15 9.83 -5.68 5.96
N TYR A 16 8.71 -5.75 6.67
CA TYR A 16 8.05 -4.58 7.25
C TYR A 16 8.91 -3.94 8.34
N LEU A 17 9.47 -4.76 9.24
CA LEU A 17 10.30 -4.29 10.34
C LEU A 17 11.61 -3.65 9.87
N GLN A 18 12.21 -4.16 8.79
CA GLN A 18 13.40 -3.56 8.19
C GLN A 18 13.10 -2.13 7.72
N TYR A 19 12.08 -1.94 6.88
CA TYR A 19 11.74 -0.60 6.39
C TYR A 19 11.19 0.32 7.49
N TRP A 20 10.51 -0.24 8.50
CA TRP A 20 10.10 0.53 9.67
C TRP A 20 11.31 1.09 10.42
N LYS A 21 12.30 0.23 10.72
CA LYS A 21 13.55 0.66 11.37
C LYS A 21 14.30 1.70 10.53
N GLU A 22 14.36 1.52 9.22
CA GLU A 22 14.99 2.49 8.31
C GLU A 22 14.28 3.84 8.32
N SER A 23 12.94 3.86 8.36
CA SER A 23 12.17 5.11 8.47
C SER A 23 12.41 5.87 9.78
N LEU A 24 12.67 5.15 10.87
CA LEU A 24 13.04 5.76 12.15
C LEU A 24 14.50 6.26 12.14
N THR A 25 15.39 5.54 11.46
CA THR A 25 16.83 5.85 11.43
C THR A 25 17.12 7.00 10.47
N ARG A 26 16.42 7.06 9.32
CA ARG A 26 16.63 8.01 8.24
C ARG A 26 15.31 8.65 7.80
N PRO A 27 14.62 9.40 8.69
CA PRO A 27 13.27 9.90 8.42
C PRO A 27 13.18 10.91 7.27
N GLN A 28 14.32 11.49 6.84
CA GLN A 28 14.40 12.38 5.69
C GLN A 28 14.61 11.64 4.36
N GLU A 29 15.01 10.36 4.41
CA GLU A 29 15.30 9.54 3.22
C GLU A 29 14.28 8.41 3.05
N VAL A 30 13.60 8.00 4.12
CA VAL A 30 12.66 6.87 4.12
C VAL A 30 11.35 7.29 4.77
N LEU A 31 10.30 7.39 3.95
CA LEU A 31 8.92 7.60 4.39
C LEU A 31 8.19 6.27 4.48
N PHE A 32 7.76 5.90 5.69
CA PHE A 32 6.88 4.75 5.90
C PHE A 32 5.41 5.19 5.88
N LEU A 33 4.60 4.50 5.07
CA LEU A 33 3.15 4.71 4.95
C LEU A 33 2.43 3.36 5.10
N LYS A 34 1.23 3.38 5.70
CA LYS A 34 0.36 2.21 5.77
C LYS A 34 -0.81 2.38 4.81
N TYR A 35 -1.20 1.30 4.15
CA TYR A 35 -2.26 1.35 3.14
C TYR A 35 -3.59 1.85 3.73
N GLU A 36 -3.92 1.44 4.95
CA GLU A 36 -5.12 1.87 5.67
C GLU A 36 -5.15 3.38 5.90
N GLU A 37 -4.00 3.99 6.21
CA GLU A 37 -3.88 5.45 6.37
C GLU A 37 -4.09 6.17 5.02
N ILE A 38 -3.61 5.59 3.92
CA ILE A 38 -3.82 6.12 2.56
C ILE A 38 -5.30 6.08 2.17
N VAL A 39 -5.97 4.96 2.46
CA VAL A 39 -7.40 4.81 2.15
C VAL A 39 -8.26 5.71 3.03
N PHE A 40 -7.88 5.89 4.30
CA PHE A 40 -8.64 6.71 5.25
C PHE A 40 -8.55 8.21 4.96
N ASP A 41 -7.35 8.73 4.70
CA ASP A 41 -7.15 10.17 4.43
C ASP A 41 -6.08 10.37 3.32
N PRO A 42 -6.46 10.16 2.05
CA PRO A 42 -5.53 10.25 0.93
C PRO A 42 -4.99 11.67 0.74
N LEU A 43 -5.77 12.71 1.06
CA LEU A 43 -5.34 14.10 0.93
C LEU A 43 -4.17 14.40 1.87
N LYS A 44 -4.27 13.98 3.14
CA LYS A 44 -3.19 14.12 4.12
C LYS A 44 -1.94 13.36 3.68
N VAL A 45 -2.08 12.15 3.14
CA VAL A 45 -0.94 11.36 2.65
C VAL A 45 -0.27 12.05 1.46
N VAL A 46 -1.05 12.56 0.49
CA VAL A 46 -0.50 13.25 -0.69
C VAL A 46 0.27 14.51 -0.29
N ARG A 47 -0.25 15.31 0.66
CA ARG A 47 0.49 16.45 1.22
C ARG A 47 1.80 16.03 1.91
N LYS A 48 1.74 14.94 2.68
CA LYS A 48 2.92 14.38 3.35
C LYS A 48 3.97 13.91 2.33
N LEU A 49 3.55 13.25 1.25
CA LEU A 49 4.43 12.82 0.16
C LEU A 49 5.08 14.00 -0.55
N ALA A 50 4.30 15.01 -0.92
CA ALA A 50 4.81 16.23 -1.57
C ALA A 50 5.87 16.93 -0.70
N SER A 51 5.59 17.07 0.60
CA SER A 51 6.53 17.61 1.58
C SER A 51 7.81 16.75 1.68
N PHE A 52 7.66 15.43 1.70
CA PHE A 52 8.78 14.49 1.77
C PHE A 52 9.65 14.52 0.51
N PHE A 53 9.07 14.74 -0.67
CA PHE A 53 9.81 14.96 -1.92
C PHE A 53 10.47 16.34 -2.01
N GLY A 54 10.30 17.21 -1.01
CA GLY A 54 10.84 18.57 -1.00
C GLY A 54 10.08 19.54 -1.91
N VAL A 55 8.85 19.19 -2.31
CA VAL A 55 7.97 20.00 -3.16
C VAL A 55 6.58 20.12 -2.55
N PRO A 56 6.43 20.72 -1.35
CA PRO A 56 5.13 20.89 -0.73
C PRO A 56 4.21 21.74 -1.61
N PHE A 57 2.92 21.44 -1.58
CA PHE A 57 1.92 22.26 -2.27
C PHE A 57 1.93 23.69 -1.71
N THR A 58 1.80 24.66 -2.62
CA THR A 58 1.61 26.07 -2.29
C THR A 58 0.18 26.33 -1.82
N GLU A 59 -0.03 27.45 -1.11
CA GLU A 59 -1.39 27.87 -0.72
C GLU A 59 -2.31 28.07 -1.93
N GLU A 60 -1.74 28.54 -3.05
CA GLU A 60 -2.47 28.70 -4.31
C GLU A 60 -2.92 27.34 -4.87
N GLU A 61 -2.03 26.34 -4.95
CA GLU A 61 -2.36 24.98 -5.40
C GLU A 61 -3.41 24.31 -4.50
N GLU A 62 -3.29 24.48 -3.18
CA GLU A 62 -4.29 24.01 -2.22
C GLU A 62 -5.65 24.69 -2.45
N SER A 63 -5.66 26.02 -2.61
CA SER A 63 -6.89 26.78 -2.86
C SER A 63 -7.54 26.45 -4.21
N ASN A 64 -6.74 26.07 -5.20
CA ASN A 64 -7.18 25.66 -6.53
C ASN A 64 -7.56 24.17 -6.60
N GLY A 65 -7.52 23.43 -5.49
CA GLY A 65 -7.94 22.03 -5.43
C GLY A 65 -6.99 21.05 -6.11
N VAL A 66 -5.71 21.40 -6.24
CA VAL A 66 -4.70 20.55 -6.92
C VAL A 66 -4.50 19.24 -6.17
N VAL A 67 -4.53 19.26 -4.83
CA VAL A 67 -4.36 18.05 -4.01
C VAL A 67 -5.51 17.06 -4.23
N GLU A 68 -6.74 17.57 -4.28
CA GLU A 68 -7.95 16.82 -4.58
C GLU A 68 -7.89 16.22 -5.98
N GLU A 69 -7.39 16.97 -6.96
CA GLU A 69 -7.23 16.51 -8.33
C GLU A 69 -6.19 15.39 -8.44
N VAL A 70 -5.06 15.49 -7.76
CA VAL A 70 -4.05 14.41 -7.69
C VAL A 70 -4.67 13.16 -7.07
N VAL A 71 -5.37 13.28 -5.93
CA VAL A 71 -6.05 12.15 -5.29
C VAL A 71 -7.09 11.53 -6.23
N ARG A 72 -7.87 12.35 -6.93
CA ARG A 72 -8.88 11.89 -7.88
C ARG A 72 -8.23 11.10 -9.02
N LEU A 73 -7.23 11.67 -9.69
CA LEU A 73 -6.52 11.05 -10.82
C LEU A 73 -5.87 9.72 -10.44
N CYS A 74 -5.26 9.65 -9.25
CA CYS A 74 -4.60 8.46 -8.74
C CYS A 74 -5.54 7.51 -7.97
N SER A 75 -6.84 7.80 -7.89
CA SER A 75 -7.79 6.97 -7.18
C SER A 75 -7.93 5.59 -7.83
N PHE A 76 -8.30 4.59 -7.02
CA PHE A 76 -8.56 3.24 -7.53
C PHE A 76 -9.54 3.26 -8.71
N ASN A 77 -10.66 3.97 -8.59
CA ASN A 77 -11.69 4.04 -9.62
C ASN A 77 -11.19 4.71 -10.90
N SER A 78 -10.46 5.82 -10.79
CA SER A 78 -9.90 6.51 -11.95
C SER A 78 -8.86 5.65 -12.65
N LEU A 79 -7.93 5.04 -11.93
CA LEU A 79 -6.90 4.19 -12.53
C LEU A 79 -7.51 2.90 -13.12
N SER A 80 -8.45 2.24 -12.43
CA SER A 80 -9.07 1.01 -12.93
C SER A 80 -9.99 1.21 -14.15
N SER A 81 -10.42 2.45 -14.39
CA SER A 81 -11.29 2.79 -15.53
C SER A 81 -10.53 3.26 -16.77
N VAL A 82 -9.21 3.45 -16.69
CA VAL A 82 -8.38 3.76 -17.87
C VAL A 82 -8.41 2.57 -18.82
N GLY A 83 -8.71 2.80 -20.10
CA GLY A 83 -8.89 1.73 -21.09
C GLY A 83 -7.74 0.72 -21.15
N ILE A 84 -6.48 1.18 -21.07
CA ILE A 84 -5.33 0.28 -21.05
C ILE A 84 -5.32 -0.64 -19.83
N ASN A 85 -5.83 -0.20 -18.68
CA ASN A 85 -5.91 -1.02 -17.47
C ASN A 85 -7.07 -2.03 -17.52
N GLN A 86 -8.01 -1.88 -18.46
CA GLN A 86 -9.13 -2.82 -18.64
C GLN A 86 -8.84 -3.89 -19.68
N THR A 87 -8.08 -3.55 -20.73
CA THR A 87 -7.88 -4.44 -21.89
C THR A 87 -6.42 -4.77 -22.17
N GLY A 88 -5.48 -4.03 -21.58
CA GLY A 88 -4.05 -4.21 -21.77
C GLY A 88 -3.44 -5.27 -20.85
N GLY A 89 -2.17 -5.56 -21.10
CA GLY A 89 -1.38 -6.46 -20.27
C GLY A 89 0.08 -6.46 -20.70
N VAL A 90 0.88 -7.23 -19.97
CA VAL A 90 2.32 -7.38 -20.24
C VAL A 90 2.72 -8.84 -20.30
N GLU A 91 3.54 -9.18 -21.28
CA GLU A 91 4.19 -10.49 -21.37
C GLU A 91 5.40 -10.56 -20.43
N ARG A 92 5.49 -11.66 -19.69
CA ARG A 92 6.58 -11.99 -18.79
C ARG A 92 7.12 -13.38 -19.13
N ALA A 93 8.32 -13.69 -18.62
CA ALA A 93 8.99 -14.98 -18.83
C ALA A 93 9.14 -15.37 -20.32
N GLY A 94 9.43 -14.38 -21.18
CA GLY A 94 9.61 -14.59 -22.61
C GLY A 94 8.33 -15.02 -23.33
N GLY A 95 7.19 -14.37 -23.03
CA GLY A 95 5.90 -14.63 -23.68
C GLY A 95 5.09 -15.78 -23.07
N LYS A 96 5.59 -16.44 -22.01
CA LYS A 96 4.91 -17.58 -21.37
C LYS A 96 3.81 -17.19 -20.39
N ILE A 97 3.88 -15.97 -19.85
CA ILE A 97 2.92 -15.47 -18.86
C ILE A 97 2.40 -14.14 -19.38
N PHE A 98 1.09 -14.04 -19.58
CA PHE A 98 0.42 -12.78 -19.86
C PHE A 98 -0.25 -12.28 -18.58
N ILE A 99 0.11 -11.07 -18.15
CA ILE A 99 -0.50 -10.42 -16.97
C ILE A 99 -1.39 -9.30 -17.48
N GLU A 100 -2.70 -9.50 -17.41
CA GLU A 100 -3.69 -8.45 -17.67
C GLU A 100 -3.55 -7.33 -16.64
N PHE A 101 -3.56 -6.07 -17.08
CA PHE A 101 -3.50 -4.94 -16.16
C PHE A 101 -4.72 -4.83 -15.25
N SER A 102 -5.86 -5.39 -15.67
CA SER A 102 -7.08 -5.50 -14.85
C SER A 102 -6.83 -6.26 -13.55
N SER A 103 -5.93 -7.25 -13.56
CA SER A 103 -5.55 -8.04 -12.38
C SER A 103 -4.86 -7.22 -11.28
N LEU A 104 -4.33 -6.03 -11.62
CA LEU A 104 -3.75 -5.09 -10.65
C LEU A 104 -4.82 -4.36 -9.83
N PHE A 105 -6.09 -4.36 -10.28
CA PHE A 105 -7.20 -3.61 -9.69
C PHE A 105 -8.33 -4.54 -9.20
N ARG A 106 -8.13 -5.21 -8.08
CA ARG A 106 -9.12 -6.20 -7.57
C ARG A 106 -10.34 -5.60 -6.88
N LYS A 107 -10.14 -4.91 -5.74
CA LYS A 107 -11.23 -4.30 -4.95
C LYS A 107 -10.88 -2.95 -4.32
N GLY A 108 -9.60 -2.71 -4.00
CA GLY A 108 -9.15 -1.45 -3.41
C GLY A 108 -9.79 -1.12 -2.06
N LYS A 109 -10.04 -2.13 -1.21
CA LYS A 109 -10.75 -1.98 0.07
C LYS A 109 -9.98 -2.60 1.23
N VAL A 110 -9.98 -1.90 2.36
CA VAL A 110 -9.52 -2.39 3.66
C VAL A 110 -10.55 -3.37 4.22
N GLY A 111 -10.08 -4.43 4.89
CA GLY A 111 -10.94 -5.37 5.61
C GLY A 111 -11.57 -6.49 4.77
N ASP A 112 -11.24 -6.62 3.47
CA ASP A 112 -11.83 -7.68 2.62
C ASP A 112 -11.41 -9.11 3.06
N TRP A 113 -10.42 -9.24 3.94
CA TRP A 113 -9.96 -10.53 4.48
C TRP A 113 -11.09 -11.33 5.15
N VAL A 114 -12.10 -10.66 5.72
CA VAL A 114 -13.26 -11.32 6.38
C VAL A 114 -14.06 -12.20 5.43
N ASN A 115 -13.95 -11.96 4.12
CA ASN A 115 -14.63 -12.75 3.09
C ASN A 115 -13.82 -14.00 2.67
N HIS A 116 -12.58 -14.15 3.12
CA HIS A 116 -11.66 -15.21 2.67
C HIS A 116 -11.05 -16.02 3.81
N MET A 117 -11.03 -15.48 5.04
CA MET A 117 -10.43 -16.13 6.19
C MET A 117 -11.49 -16.51 7.22
N SER A 118 -11.32 -17.67 7.86
CA SER A 118 -12.06 -17.98 9.08
C SER A 118 -11.60 -17.09 10.24
N LYS A 119 -12.44 -16.96 11.26
CA LYS A 119 -12.09 -16.22 12.49
C LYS A 119 -10.80 -16.76 13.13
N GLU A 120 -10.66 -18.08 13.19
CA GLU A 120 -9.46 -18.74 13.73
C GLU A 120 -8.20 -18.40 12.92
N MET A 121 -8.29 -18.36 11.59
CA MET A 121 -7.15 -17.98 10.75
C MET A 121 -6.73 -16.53 10.98
N ALA A 122 -7.70 -15.63 11.16
CA ALA A 122 -7.45 -14.22 11.43
C ALA A 122 -6.81 -14.02 12.81
N GLU A 123 -7.38 -14.63 13.86
CA GLU A 123 -6.83 -14.58 15.21
C GLU A 123 -5.39 -15.12 15.27
N LYS A 124 -5.11 -16.23 14.56
CA LYS A 124 -3.75 -16.78 14.47
C LYS A 124 -2.77 -15.80 13.81
N MET A 125 -3.21 -15.05 12.79
CA MET A 125 -2.39 -14.04 12.13
C MET A 125 -2.18 -12.81 13.03
N ASP A 126 -3.20 -12.36 13.75
CA ASP A 126 -3.11 -11.21 14.66
C ASP A 126 -2.11 -11.49 15.78
N ILE A 127 -2.21 -12.66 16.44
CA ILE A 127 -1.27 -13.09 17.48
C ILE A 127 0.16 -13.13 16.91
N LEU A 128 0.34 -13.73 15.73
CA LEU A 128 1.66 -13.83 15.10
C LEU A 128 2.25 -12.43 14.80
N VAL A 129 1.45 -11.51 14.25
CA VAL A 129 1.91 -10.15 13.94
C VAL A 129 2.26 -9.39 15.22
N GLU A 130 1.45 -9.50 16.27
CA GLU A 130 1.72 -8.88 17.56
C GLU A 130 3.03 -9.39 18.17
N GLU A 131 3.24 -10.71 18.15
CA GLU A 131 4.47 -11.33 18.64
C GLU A 131 5.71 -10.88 17.85
N LYS A 132 5.62 -10.87 16.51
CA LYS A 132 6.74 -10.47 15.65
C LYS A 132 7.06 -8.99 15.75
N PHE A 133 6.06 -8.14 15.93
CA PHE A 133 6.26 -6.69 16.00
C PHE A 133 6.51 -6.17 17.42
N LYS A 134 6.46 -7.05 18.42
CA LYS A 134 6.68 -6.70 19.82
C LYS A 134 7.99 -5.92 20.00
N GLY A 135 7.88 -4.75 20.64
CA GLY A 135 9.04 -3.88 20.92
C GLY A 135 9.50 -3.01 19.74
N SER A 136 8.95 -3.19 18.53
CA SER A 136 9.31 -2.35 17.36
C SER A 136 8.62 -0.98 17.36
N GLY A 137 7.49 -0.86 18.06
CA GLY A 137 6.61 0.33 18.01
C GLY A 137 5.70 0.38 16.78
N LEU A 138 5.85 -0.52 15.80
CA LEU A 138 4.96 -0.62 14.65
C LEU A 138 3.63 -1.28 15.05
N LYS A 139 2.52 -0.63 14.70
CA LYS A 139 1.14 -1.11 14.90
C LYS A 139 0.28 -0.83 13.67
N PHE A 140 -0.67 -1.71 13.40
CA PHE A 140 -1.67 -1.59 12.34
C PHE A 140 -3.06 -1.42 12.93
#